data_AF-A0A3A8Z301-F1
#
_entry.id   AF-A0A3A8Z301-F1
#
_cell.length_a   1.000
_cell.length_b   1.000
_cell.length_c   1.000
_cell.angle_alpha   90.00
_cell.angle_beta   90.00
_cell.angle_gamma   90.00
#
_symmetry.space_group_name_H-M   'P 1'
#
loop_
_entity.id
_entity.type
_entity.pdbx_description
1 polymer ?
#
loop_
_entity_poly.entity_id
_entity_poly.type
_entity_poly.pdbx_seq_one_letter_code
_entity_poly.pdbx_strand_id
1 'polypeptide(L)'
;MKKDKLSRRVMRYALSVLLLASVCVGAVELAVCSYQDPDFYQRITAPLREGFQQLAEAGQTVWTGLSQSAVQAASHTSDRFHSGLEALKEHFAPKPEPEPEMDIQLVDDVELAPPPRGKASFKVTTLAARNEGQFLTGGAQEVVYFDQTTERWADQPYGTDHIGGYGCGPTAMAMAVSTLTGNIIDPVQMAQHCVDNGYWARRQGSYLSIVPGVARDFGLECSSLPLDEADEDTIAQYLATGQILVALMGPGHFTNGGHFILLRGITLDGSILVADPASPERSLTTWDLELILGELSANRSSGGPLWVLEQDPFAAVS
;
A
#
# COMPACT_ATOMS: atom_id res chain seq x y z
N MET A 1 10.04 -8.40 48.67
CA MET A 1 9.56 -7.20 47.92
C MET A 1 9.29 -7.40 46.42
N LYS A 2 9.38 -8.60 45.82
CA LYS A 2 9.05 -8.82 44.38
C LYS A 2 7.64 -9.35 44.09
N LYS A 3 6.96 -9.97 45.08
CA LYS A 3 5.61 -10.55 44.91
C LYS A 3 4.51 -9.49 44.72
N ASP A 4 4.61 -8.35 45.41
CA ASP A 4 3.56 -7.32 45.41
C ASP A 4 3.46 -6.52 44.10
N LYS A 5 4.55 -6.40 43.34
CA LYS A 5 4.55 -5.65 42.07
C LYS A 5 3.92 -6.45 40.92
N LEU A 6 4.06 -7.78 40.93
CA LEU A 6 3.45 -8.65 39.91
C LEU A 6 1.93 -8.69 40.07
N SER A 7 1.45 -8.82 41.31
CA SER A 7 0.02 -8.81 41.66
C SER A 7 -0.69 -7.52 41.23
N ARG A 8 -0.06 -6.34 41.41
CA ARG A 8 -0.65 -5.05 41.00
C ARG A 8 -0.72 -4.84 39.49
N ARG A 9 0.15 -5.47 38.69
CA ARG A 9 0.07 -5.38 37.21
C ARG A 9 -1.02 -6.30 36.68
N VAL A 10 -1.08 -7.54 37.18
CA VAL A 10 -2.14 -8.50 36.81
C VAL A 10 -3.51 -7.98 37.22
N MET A 11 -3.65 -7.36 38.40
CA MET A 11 -4.90 -6.75 38.84
C MET A 11 -5.34 -5.55 37.97
N ARG A 12 -4.39 -4.76 37.44
CA ARG A 12 -4.71 -3.67 36.50
C ARG A 12 -5.19 -4.19 35.16
N TYR A 13 -4.53 -5.22 34.60
CA TYR A 13 -4.97 -5.82 33.35
C TYR A 13 -6.33 -6.50 33.51
N ALA A 14 -6.58 -7.19 34.63
CA ALA A 14 -7.88 -7.77 34.92
C ALA A 14 -8.97 -6.69 35.03
N LEU A 15 -8.68 -5.56 35.68
CA LEU A 15 -9.62 -4.44 35.77
C LEU A 15 -9.87 -3.79 34.40
N SER A 16 -8.83 -3.59 33.59
CA SER A 16 -8.96 -3.04 32.23
C SER A 16 -9.75 -3.97 31.31
N VAL A 17 -9.53 -5.28 31.41
CA VAL A 17 -10.25 -6.28 30.62
C VAL A 17 -11.72 -6.36 31.07
N LEU A 18 -12.00 -6.27 32.38
CA LEU A 18 -13.38 -6.21 32.88
C LEU A 18 -14.11 -4.94 32.46
N LEU A 19 -13.41 -3.80 32.42
CA LEU A 19 -13.98 -2.52 32.00
C LEU A 19 -14.22 -2.50 30.48
N LEU A 20 -13.31 -3.09 29.70
CA LEU A 20 -13.52 -3.28 28.26
C LEU A 20 -14.69 -4.23 28.00
N ALA A 21 -14.77 -5.35 28.74
CA ALA A 21 -15.87 -6.29 28.62
C ALA A 21 -17.23 -5.66 28.97
N SER A 22 -17.30 -4.82 30.00
CA SER A 22 -18.56 -4.11 30.34
C SER A 22 -18.95 -3.08 29.28
N VAL A 23 -17.98 -2.40 28.65
CA VAL A 23 -18.22 -1.50 27.52
C VAL A 23 -18.70 -2.27 26.29
N CYS A 24 -18.09 -3.43 25.98
CA CYS A 24 -18.50 -4.28 24.87
C CYS A 24 -19.92 -4.83 25.07
N VAL A 25 -20.24 -5.31 26.28
CA VAL A 25 -21.59 -5.81 26.60
C VAL A 25 -22.61 -4.66 26.52
N GLY A 26 -22.30 -3.49 27.09
CA GLY A 26 -23.17 -2.32 27.02
C GLY A 26 -23.40 -1.81 25.59
N ALA A 27 -22.39 -1.87 24.72
CA ALA A 27 -22.50 -1.48 23.32
C ALA A 27 -23.39 -2.45 22.53
N VAL A 28 -23.27 -3.75 22.79
CA VAL A 28 -24.11 -4.78 22.15
C VAL A 28 -25.57 -4.66 22.63
N GLU A 29 -25.79 -4.47 23.94
CA GLU A 29 -27.15 -4.26 24.48
C GLU A 29 -27.80 -2.98 23.93
N LEU A 30 -27.04 -1.88 23.81
CA LEU A 30 -27.52 -0.63 23.18
C LEU A 30 -27.86 -0.82 21.69
N ALA A 31 -27.09 -1.64 20.96
CA ALA A 31 -27.37 -1.95 19.56
C ALA A 31 -28.60 -2.86 19.39
N VAL A 32 -28.85 -3.77 20.34
CA VAL A 32 -30.08 -4.57 20.34
C VAL A 32 -31.29 -3.70 20.71
N CYS A 33 -31.15 -2.79 21.68
CA CYS A 33 -32.21 -1.85 22.04
C CYS A 33 -32.56 -0.87 20.92
N SER A 34 -31.61 -0.44 20.09
CA SER A 34 -31.90 0.45 18.95
C SER A 34 -32.77 -0.21 17.89
N TYR A 35 -32.74 -1.54 17.79
CA TYR A 35 -33.55 -2.32 16.86
C TYR A 35 -34.89 -2.77 17.45
N GLN A 36 -34.93 -3.15 18.73
CA GLN A 36 -36.14 -3.71 19.37
C GLN A 36 -37.07 -2.66 19.99
N ASP A 37 -36.54 -1.55 20.52
CA ASP A 37 -37.35 -0.46 21.09
C ASP A 37 -36.68 0.91 20.82
N PRO A 38 -36.92 1.49 19.63
CA PRO A 38 -36.28 2.73 19.19
C PRO A 38 -36.58 3.92 20.11
N ASP A 39 -37.77 3.97 20.71
CA ASP A 39 -38.19 5.07 21.59
C ASP A 39 -37.44 5.03 22.93
N PHE A 40 -37.21 3.83 23.47
CA PHE A 40 -36.40 3.63 24.67
C PHE A 40 -34.93 3.96 24.44
N TYR A 41 -34.37 3.52 23.30
CA TYR A 41 -33.00 3.83 22.89
C TYR A 41 -32.76 5.35 22.77
N GLN A 42 -33.70 6.08 22.16
CA GLN A 42 -33.60 7.53 22.05
C GLN A 42 -33.62 8.23 23.41
N ARG A 43 -34.43 7.77 24.37
CA ARG A 43 -34.48 8.34 25.73
C ARG A 43 -33.18 8.14 26.50
N ILE A 44 -32.53 6.99 26.37
CA ILE A 44 -31.27 6.69 27.08
C ILE A 44 -30.09 7.43 26.46
N THR A 45 -30.08 7.60 25.13
CA THR A 45 -28.96 8.22 24.41
C THR A 45 -29.08 9.74 24.25
N ALA A 46 -30.26 10.32 24.47
CA ALA A 46 -30.51 11.77 24.38
C ALA A 46 -29.53 12.64 25.20
N PRO A 47 -29.32 12.42 26.52
CA PRO A 47 -28.45 13.29 27.31
C PRO A 47 -26.97 13.20 26.90
N LEU A 48 -26.52 12.05 26.36
CA LEU A 48 -25.17 11.91 25.81
C LEU A 48 -25.03 12.69 24.50
N ARG A 49 -26.03 12.62 23.61
CA ARG A 49 -26.04 13.35 22.33
C ARG A 49 -26.00 14.86 22.54
N GLU A 50 -26.80 15.38 23.47
CA GLU A 50 -26.82 16.80 23.81
C GLU A 50 -25.47 17.25 24.41
N GLY A 51 -24.85 16.42 25.25
CA GLY A 51 -23.51 16.69 25.78
C GLY A 51 -22.41 16.70 24.70
N PHE A 52 -22.46 15.79 23.73
CA PHE A 52 -21.53 15.78 22.60
C PHE A 52 -21.73 16.96 21.66
N GLN A 53 -22.97 17.41 21.46
CA GLN A 53 -23.27 18.60 20.66
C GLN A 53 -22.76 19.89 21.33
N GLN A 54 -22.94 20.02 22.66
CA GLN A 54 -22.39 21.15 23.41
C GLN A 54 -20.85 21.20 23.41
N LEU A 55 -20.19 20.04 23.45
CA LEU A 55 -18.73 19.92 23.32
C LEU A 55 -18.24 20.30 21.92
N ALA A 56 -18.98 19.93 20.87
CA ALA A 56 -18.65 20.28 19.49
C ALA A 56 -18.78 21.80 19.23
N GLU A 57 -19.82 22.44 19.76
CA GLU A 57 -20.04 23.89 19.63
C GLU A 57 -19.02 24.72 20.43
N ALA A 58 -18.65 24.27 21.63
CA ALA A 58 -17.59 24.90 22.43
C ALA A 58 -16.22 24.80 21.74
N GLY A 59 -15.93 23.67 21.09
CA GLY A 59 -14.68 23.45 20.34
C GLY A 59 -14.53 24.35 19.12
N GLN A 60 -15.61 24.58 18.36
CA GLN A 60 -15.57 25.48 17.20
C GLN A 60 -15.39 26.94 17.60
N THR A 61 -15.97 27.36 18.73
CA THR A 61 -15.84 28.74 19.23
C THR A 61 -14.42 29.04 19.75
N VAL A 62 -13.79 28.06 20.41
CA VAL A 62 -12.38 28.16 20.85
C VAL A 62 -11.42 28.15 19.65
N TRP A 63 -11.71 27.32 18.63
CA TRP A 63 -10.89 27.22 17.41
C TRP A 63 -10.92 28.51 16.57
N THR A 64 -12.09 29.14 16.46
CA THR A 64 -12.25 30.40 15.72
C THR A 64 -11.60 31.59 16.44
N GLY A 65 -11.63 31.64 17.76
CA GLY A 65 -10.90 32.65 18.54
C GLY A 65 -9.37 32.50 18.44
N LEU A 66 -8.88 31.26 18.43
CA LEU A 66 -7.45 30.95 18.26
C LEU A 66 -6.96 31.26 16.83
N SER A 67 -7.75 30.93 15.81
CA SER A 67 -7.37 31.19 14.42
C SER A 67 -7.36 32.68 14.09
N GLN A 68 -8.32 33.45 14.59
CA GLN A 68 -8.33 34.92 14.40
C GLN A 68 -7.17 35.60 15.12
N SER A 69 -6.79 35.12 16.31
CA SER A 69 -5.62 35.63 17.04
C SER A 69 -4.29 35.30 16.33
N ALA A 70 -4.20 34.12 15.72
CA ALA A 70 -3.03 33.69 14.94
C ALA A 70 -2.87 34.49 13.63
N VAL A 71 -3.98 34.80 12.95
CA VAL A 71 -3.96 35.62 11.71
C VAL A 71 -3.58 37.08 12.00
N GLN A 72 -4.03 37.64 13.13
CA GLN A 72 -3.63 39.00 13.52
C GLN A 72 -2.15 39.08 13.92
N ALA A 73 -1.61 38.07 14.61
CA ALA A 73 -0.19 37.99 14.94
C ALA A 73 0.73 37.83 13.71
N ALA A 74 0.24 37.19 12.64
CA ALA A 74 1.01 36.98 11.40
C ALA A 74 1.12 38.25 10.52
N SER A 75 0.27 39.26 10.73
CA SER A 75 0.26 40.49 9.91
C SER A 75 1.31 41.54 10.31
N HIS A 76 2.03 41.34 11.42
CA HIS A 76 3.15 42.18 11.80
C HIS A 76 4.41 41.32 11.93
N THR A 77 5.44 41.62 11.11
CA THR A 77 6.83 41.09 11.15
C THR A 77 7.14 39.83 10.32
N SER A 78 7.01 39.92 8.99
CA SER A 78 7.46 38.88 8.04
C SER A 78 8.99 38.74 7.92
N ASP A 79 9.76 39.80 8.12
CA ASP A 79 11.16 39.82 7.63
C ASP A 79 12.20 39.32 8.64
N ARG A 80 11.88 39.29 9.95
CA ARG A 80 12.81 38.78 10.99
C ARG A 80 12.63 37.30 11.30
N PHE A 81 11.45 36.74 11.01
CA PHE A 81 11.15 35.35 11.33
C PHE A 81 11.88 34.40 10.38
N HIS A 82 12.00 34.76 9.10
CA HIS A 82 12.69 33.94 8.11
C HIS A 82 14.20 33.84 8.36
N SER A 83 14.85 34.95 8.70
CA SER A 83 16.29 34.93 9.05
C SER A 83 16.58 34.19 10.36
N GLY A 84 15.66 34.25 11.33
CA GLY A 84 15.79 33.51 12.59
C GLY A 84 15.60 32.00 12.43
N LEU A 85 14.72 31.58 11.52
CA LEU A 85 14.45 30.16 11.25
C LEU A 85 15.62 29.49 10.51
N GLU A 86 16.25 30.20 9.59
CA GLU A 86 17.41 29.69 8.85
C GLU A 86 18.66 29.60 9.74
N ALA A 87 18.86 30.55 10.66
CA ALA A 87 19.95 30.46 11.66
C ALA A 87 19.76 29.30 12.66
N LEU A 88 18.52 28.97 13.01
CA LEU A 88 18.21 27.79 13.85
C LEU A 88 18.38 26.48 13.09
N LYS A 89 18.07 26.44 11.79
CA LYS A 89 18.32 25.28 10.92
C LYS A 89 19.81 24.94 10.83
N GLU A 90 20.68 25.92 10.67
CA GLU A 90 22.13 25.68 10.67
C GLU A 90 22.65 25.23 12.03
N HIS A 91 22.08 25.74 13.13
CA HIS A 91 22.52 25.40 14.48
C HIS A 91 22.12 23.99 14.94
N PHE A 92 21.06 23.42 14.35
CA PHE A 92 20.57 22.07 14.62
C PHE A 92 20.83 21.08 13.48
N ALA A 93 21.56 21.48 12.43
CA ALA A 93 21.96 20.56 11.37
C ALA A 93 22.91 19.49 11.93
N PRO A 94 22.57 18.19 11.83
CA PRO A 94 23.45 17.12 12.26
C PRO A 94 24.71 17.08 11.39
N LYS A 95 25.86 16.83 12.03
CA LYS A 95 27.16 16.68 11.36
C LYS A 95 27.12 15.45 10.44
N PRO A 96 27.67 15.50 9.20
CA PRO A 96 27.52 14.41 8.26
C PRO A 96 28.27 13.17 8.76
N GLU A 97 27.50 12.14 9.10
CA GLU A 97 28.01 10.78 9.30
C GLU A 97 28.31 10.15 7.93
N PRO A 98 29.32 9.27 7.83
CA PRO A 98 29.65 8.60 6.57
C PRO A 98 28.47 7.77 6.07
N GLU A 99 28.11 7.96 4.80
CA GLU A 99 26.95 7.31 4.18
C GLU A 99 27.07 5.78 4.23
N PRO A 100 26.01 5.07 4.67
CA PRO A 100 25.94 3.63 4.46
C PRO A 100 25.73 3.34 2.97
N GLU A 101 26.27 2.21 2.51
CA GLU A 101 26.34 1.80 1.11
C GLU A 101 24.98 1.88 0.40
N MET A 102 25.01 2.53 -0.76
CA MET A 102 23.88 2.79 -1.65
C MET A 102 23.37 1.51 -2.32
N ASP A 103 22.13 1.12 -2.05
CA ASP A 103 21.35 0.31 -3.00
C ASP A 103 20.71 1.26 -4.00
N ILE A 104 21.28 1.32 -5.20
CA ILE A 104 20.70 2.04 -6.33
C ILE A 104 19.72 1.09 -7.00
N GLN A 105 18.44 1.45 -7.02
CA GLN A 105 17.45 0.77 -7.85
C GLN A 105 17.64 1.20 -9.31
N LEU A 106 18.62 0.60 -9.98
CA LEU A 106 18.72 0.63 -11.44
C LEU A 106 18.14 -0.69 -11.97
N VAL A 107 17.39 -0.60 -13.06
CA VAL A 107 17.08 -1.76 -13.90
C VAL A 107 18.42 -2.17 -14.51
N ASP A 108 19.17 -3.01 -13.80
CA ASP A 108 20.50 -3.45 -14.23
C ASP A 108 20.36 -4.50 -15.34
N ASP A 109 21.11 -4.32 -16.42
CA ASP A 109 21.20 -5.21 -17.60
C ASP A 109 21.83 -6.59 -17.30
N VAL A 110 22.05 -6.95 -16.03
CA VAL A 110 22.59 -8.26 -15.64
C VAL A 110 21.45 -9.16 -15.20
N GLU A 111 20.75 -9.68 -16.20
CA GLU A 111 19.69 -10.68 -16.04
C GLU A 111 20.29 -12.01 -15.58
N LEU A 112 20.04 -12.40 -14.32
CA LEU A 112 20.24 -13.78 -13.91
C LEU A 112 19.15 -14.62 -14.58
N ALA A 113 19.56 -15.51 -15.48
CA ALA A 113 18.63 -16.41 -16.15
C ALA A 113 17.78 -17.15 -15.11
N PRO A 114 16.44 -17.12 -15.21
CA PRO A 114 15.58 -17.79 -14.24
C PRO A 114 15.90 -19.29 -14.19
N PRO A 115 15.85 -19.93 -13.01
CA PRO A 115 16.11 -21.37 -12.92
C PRO A 115 15.00 -22.08 -13.70
N PRO A 116 15.35 -22.85 -14.75
CA PRO A 116 14.36 -23.43 -15.62
C PRO A 116 13.66 -24.59 -14.90
N ARG A 117 12.36 -24.46 -14.64
CA ARG A 117 11.48 -25.63 -14.49
C ARG A 117 11.02 -26.11 -15.88
N GLY A 118 10.92 -27.44 -16.01
CA GLY A 118 10.74 -28.13 -17.28
C GLY A 118 9.49 -27.68 -18.04
N LYS A 119 9.62 -27.58 -19.38
CA LYS A 119 8.60 -27.06 -20.30
C LYS A 119 7.24 -27.75 -20.12
N ALA A 120 6.23 -27.01 -19.69
CA ALA A 120 4.85 -27.30 -20.06
C ALA A 120 4.73 -27.18 -21.59
N SER A 121 4.14 -28.18 -22.27
CA SER A 121 4.05 -28.23 -23.74
C SER A 121 3.01 -27.27 -24.34
N PHE A 122 2.41 -26.42 -23.50
CA PHE A 122 1.40 -25.44 -23.88
C PHE A 122 1.87 -24.05 -23.44
N LYS A 123 1.70 -23.01 -24.27
CA LYS A 123 1.91 -21.62 -23.82
C LYS A 123 0.84 -21.31 -22.77
N VAL A 124 1.19 -21.46 -21.50
CA VAL A 124 0.28 -21.24 -20.36
C VAL A 124 -0.14 -19.76 -20.28
N THR A 125 0.78 -18.86 -20.64
CA THR A 125 0.55 -17.42 -20.72
C THR A 125 0.96 -16.87 -22.09
N THR A 126 0.24 -15.84 -22.54
CA THR A 126 0.55 -15.06 -23.73
C THR A 126 0.28 -13.58 -23.48
N LEU A 127 1.03 -12.71 -24.17
CA LEU A 127 0.78 -11.28 -24.23
C LEU A 127 -0.12 -10.99 -25.43
N ALA A 128 -1.42 -10.83 -25.20
CA ALA A 128 -2.41 -10.57 -26.22
C ALA A 128 -2.52 -9.06 -26.47
N ALA A 129 -2.42 -8.63 -27.73
CA ALA A 129 -2.67 -7.25 -28.14
C ALA A 129 -4.13 -7.10 -28.62
N ARG A 130 -4.83 -6.11 -28.07
CA ARG A 130 -6.20 -5.73 -28.46
C ARG A 130 -6.26 -4.22 -28.66
N ASN A 131 -7.37 -3.71 -29.20
CA ASN A 131 -7.54 -2.27 -29.44
C ASN A 131 -7.35 -1.42 -28.16
N GLU A 132 -7.62 -2.01 -27.00
CA GLU A 132 -7.59 -1.35 -25.68
C GLU A 132 -6.22 -1.44 -24.98
N GLY A 133 -5.29 -2.25 -25.49
CA GLY A 133 -3.97 -2.42 -24.87
C GLY A 133 -3.39 -3.83 -24.99
N GLN A 134 -2.38 -4.10 -24.16
CA GLN A 134 -1.78 -5.42 -24.03
C GLN A 134 -2.27 -6.10 -22.76
N PHE A 135 -2.49 -7.41 -22.84
CA PHE A 135 -3.05 -8.20 -21.74
C PHE A 135 -2.26 -9.50 -21.57
N LEU A 136 -1.87 -9.82 -20.34
CA LEU A 136 -1.35 -11.12 -19.97
C LEU A 136 -2.49 -12.09 -19.68
N THR A 137 -2.40 -13.29 -20.26
CA THR A 137 -3.43 -14.34 -20.18
C THR A 137 -3.00 -15.50 -19.28
N GLY A 138 -3.92 -16.44 -19.00
CA GLY A 138 -3.61 -17.71 -18.33
C GLY A 138 -3.89 -17.77 -16.83
N GLY A 139 -4.17 -16.64 -16.18
CA GLY A 139 -4.61 -16.59 -14.77
C GLY A 139 -6.14 -16.71 -14.65
N ALA A 140 -6.65 -16.55 -13.42
CA ALA A 140 -8.10 -16.50 -13.15
C ALA A 140 -8.79 -15.34 -13.90
N GLN A 141 -8.05 -14.27 -14.18
CA GLN A 141 -8.45 -13.19 -15.08
C GLN A 141 -7.29 -12.74 -15.96
N GLU A 142 -7.62 -12.03 -17.05
CA GLU A 142 -6.63 -11.32 -17.86
C GLU A 142 -6.15 -10.07 -17.11
N VAL A 143 -4.86 -9.78 -17.23
CA VAL A 143 -4.23 -8.63 -16.56
C VAL A 143 -3.72 -7.64 -17.60
N VAL A 144 -4.14 -6.38 -17.48
CA VAL A 144 -3.60 -5.26 -18.26
C VAL A 144 -2.11 -5.19 -18.04
N TYR A 145 -1.34 -5.13 -19.12
CA TYR A 145 0.11 -5.14 -19.07
C TYR A 145 0.72 -3.86 -19.61
N PHE A 146 1.67 -3.33 -18.86
CA PHE A 146 2.52 -2.21 -19.24
C PHE A 146 3.99 -2.56 -18.93
N ASP A 147 4.87 -2.17 -19.83
CA ASP A 147 6.32 -2.33 -19.68
C ASP A 147 6.98 -0.97 -19.62
N GLN A 148 7.45 -0.60 -18.43
CA GLN A 148 8.07 0.68 -18.10
C GLN A 148 9.28 0.99 -18.99
N THR A 149 9.93 -0.03 -19.56
CA THR A 149 11.16 0.11 -20.36
C THR A 149 10.89 0.41 -21.83
N THR A 150 9.64 0.30 -22.28
CA THR A 150 9.29 0.62 -23.67
C THR A 150 9.47 2.10 -23.98
N GLU A 151 9.86 2.43 -25.21
CA GLU A 151 10.05 3.82 -25.69
C GLU A 151 8.84 4.73 -25.39
N ARG A 152 7.63 4.16 -25.37
CA ARG A 152 6.40 4.90 -25.03
C ARG A 152 6.42 5.47 -23.61
N TRP A 153 7.03 4.76 -22.66
CA TRP A 153 6.95 5.07 -21.23
C TRP A 153 8.30 5.46 -20.62
N ALA A 154 9.41 4.90 -21.10
CA ALA A 154 10.71 4.96 -20.43
C ALA A 154 11.20 6.39 -20.15
N ASP A 155 11.05 7.30 -21.13
CA ASP A 155 11.50 8.70 -21.02
C ASP A 155 10.44 9.64 -20.39
N GLN A 156 9.29 9.11 -19.98
CA GLN A 156 8.25 9.91 -19.34
C GLN A 156 8.61 10.18 -17.86
N PRO A 157 8.19 11.33 -17.31
CA PRO A 157 8.59 11.75 -15.98
C PRO A 157 7.96 10.89 -14.89
N TYR A 158 8.76 10.61 -13.85
CA TYR A 158 8.30 10.19 -12.53
C TYR A 158 8.94 11.12 -11.49
N GLY A 159 8.27 12.25 -11.24
CA GLY A 159 8.83 13.37 -10.48
C GLY A 159 9.99 14.02 -11.24
N THR A 160 11.17 14.10 -10.62
CA THR A 160 12.41 14.50 -11.31
C THR A 160 13.17 13.34 -11.94
N ASP A 161 12.66 12.11 -11.80
CA ASP A 161 13.24 10.91 -12.40
C ASP A 161 12.43 10.49 -13.65
N HIS A 162 12.77 9.34 -14.25
CA HIS A 162 12.07 8.79 -15.41
C HIS A 162 11.47 7.41 -15.10
N ILE A 163 10.36 7.09 -15.75
CA ILE A 163 9.65 5.81 -15.57
C ILE A 163 10.54 4.61 -15.91
N GLY A 164 11.38 4.70 -16.94
CA GLY A 164 12.20 3.57 -17.40
C GLY A 164 13.09 2.97 -16.31
N GLY A 165 13.75 3.82 -15.52
CA GLY A 165 14.64 3.38 -14.43
C GLY A 165 13.96 3.24 -13.07
N TYR A 166 12.91 4.02 -12.80
CA TYR A 166 12.37 4.21 -11.45
C TYR A 166 10.87 3.90 -11.32
N GLY A 167 10.22 3.53 -12.42
CA GLY A 167 8.76 3.45 -12.53
C GLY A 167 8.12 2.10 -12.20
N CYS A 168 8.82 1.16 -11.56
CA CYS A 168 8.25 -0.17 -11.29
C CYS A 168 7.00 -0.10 -10.41
N GLY A 169 7.03 0.74 -9.36
CA GLY A 169 5.89 0.99 -8.49
C GLY A 169 4.66 1.52 -9.23
N PRO A 170 4.73 2.70 -9.89
CA PRO A 170 3.58 3.23 -10.63
C PRO A 170 3.15 2.33 -11.79
N THR A 171 4.05 1.65 -12.48
CA THR A 171 3.68 0.74 -13.58
C THR A 171 2.97 -0.51 -13.06
N ALA A 172 3.47 -1.14 -11.98
CA ALA A 172 2.81 -2.27 -11.35
C ALA A 172 1.42 -1.88 -10.80
N MET A 173 1.30 -0.73 -10.15
CA MET A 173 0.01 -0.27 -9.66
C MET A 173 -0.93 0.15 -10.79
N ALA A 174 -0.44 0.71 -11.90
CA ALA A 174 -1.24 0.99 -13.09
C ALA A 174 -1.84 -0.30 -13.68
N MET A 175 -1.05 -1.37 -13.76
CA MET A 175 -1.52 -2.70 -14.17
C MET A 175 -2.60 -3.24 -13.23
N ALA A 176 -2.35 -3.20 -11.91
CA ALA A 176 -3.28 -3.73 -10.91
C ALA A 176 -4.60 -2.95 -10.89
N VAL A 177 -4.55 -1.62 -10.85
CA VAL A 177 -5.73 -0.73 -10.86
C VAL A 177 -6.52 -0.88 -12.14
N SER A 178 -5.87 -0.84 -13.31
CA SER A 178 -6.56 -0.99 -14.60
C SER A 178 -7.29 -2.32 -14.70
N THR A 179 -6.64 -3.38 -14.20
CA THR A 179 -7.16 -4.75 -14.23
C THR A 179 -8.32 -4.94 -13.26
N LEU A 180 -8.15 -4.50 -12.01
CA LEU A 180 -9.15 -4.69 -10.97
C LEU A 180 -10.31 -3.72 -11.13
N THR A 181 -10.13 -2.48 -11.58
CA THR A 181 -11.27 -1.54 -11.68
C THR A 181 -11.96 -1.56 -13.05
N GLY A 182 -11.32 -2.10 -14.08
CA GLY A 182 -11.75 -1.98 -15.48
C GLY A 182 -11.54 -0.58 -16.09
N ASN A 183 -11.09 0.40 -15.30
CA ASN A 183 -10.77 1.74 -15.77
C ASN A 183 -9.27 1.83 -16.04
N ILE A 184 -8.89 1.89 -17.32
CA ILE A 184 -7.49 1.94 -17.72
C ILE A 184 -6.86 3.26 -17.25
N ILE A 185 -5.80 3.13 -16.45
CA ILE A 185 -4.87 4.19 -16.10
C ILE A 185 -3.47 3.77 -16.55
N ASP A 186 -2.83 4.61 -17.36
CA ASP A 186 -1.51 4.28 -17.91
C ASP A 186 -0.36 4.63 -16.94
N PRO A 187 0.88 4.16 -17.22
CA PRO A 187 2.02 4.42 -16.34
C PRO A 187 2.34 5.89 -16.11
N VAL A 188 2.06 6.78 -17.07
CA VAL A 188 2.34 8.22 -16.96
C VAL A 188 1.33 8.87 -16.03
N GLN A 189 0.05 8.55 -16.21
CA GLN A 189 -1.01 9.01 -15.33
C GLN A 189 -0.79 8.53 -13.90
N MET A 190 -0.42 7.26 -13.72
CA MET A 190 -0.14 6.71 -12.39
C MET A 190 1.12 7.31 -11.76
N ALA A 191 2.19 7.53 -12.54
CA ALA A 191 3.41 8.19 -12.06
C ALA A 191 3.11 9.61 -11.57
N GLN A 192 2.31 10.39 -12.33
CA GLN A 192 1.88 11.72 -11.92
C GLN A 192 1.06 11.68 -10.63
N HIS A 193 0.09 10.77 -10.53
CA HIS A 193 -0.69 10.56 -9.31
C HIS A 193 0.21 10.25 -8.10
N CYS A 194 1.22 9.40 -8.29
CA CYS A 194 2.17 9.03 -7.24
C CYS A 194 3.04 10.22 -6.79
N VAL A 195 3.40 11.13 -7.68
CA VAL A 195 4.11 12.36 -7.32
C VAL A 195 3.20 13.27 -6.51
N ASP A 196 1.98 13.50 -6.97
CA ASP A 196 1.02 14.42 -6.36
C ASP A 196 0.61 13.98 -4.94
N ASN A 197 0.59 12.66 -4.70
CA ASN A 197 0.21 12.06 -3.41
C ASN A 197 1.41 11.64 -2.53
N GLY A 198 2.64 11.95 -2.94
CA GLY A 198 3.83 11.73 -2.11
C GLY A 198 4.31 10.28 -2.02
N TYR A 199 4.01 9.45 -3.02
CA TYR A 199 4.49 8.07 -3.14
C TYR A 199 5.81 7.96 -3.90
N TRP A 200 6.19 8.98 -4.65
CA TRP A 200 7.47 9.05 -5.35
C TRP A 200 8.66 9.25 -4.39
N ALA A 201 9.67 8.40 -4.53
CA ALA A 201 10.94 8.48 -3.80
C ALA A 201 12.07 8.83 -4.77
N ARG A 202 12.58 10.06 -4.72
CA ARG A 202 13.58 10.58 -5.66
C ARG A 202 14.82 9.68 -5.76
N ARG A 203 15.12 9.21 -6.97
CA ARG A 203 16.20 8.27 -7.37
C ARG A 203 16.11 6.90 -6.68
N GLN A 204 14.96 6.57 -6.11
CA GLN A 204 14.68 5.31 -5.41
C GLN A 204 13.34 4.71 -5.84
N GLY A 205 12.75 5.22 -6.92
CA GLY A 205 11.45 4.78 -7.40
C GLY A 205 10.32 5.23 -6.50
N SER A 206 9.79 4.33 -5.68
CA SER A 206 8.56 4.57 -4.91
C SER A 206 8.73 4.16 -3.45
N TYR A 207 8.15 4.93 -2.54
CA TYR A 207 7.96 4.48 -1.16
C TYR A 207 6.98 3.30 -1.14
N LEU A 208 7.14 2.37 -0.17
CA LEU A 208 6.22 1.23 -0.01
C LEU A 208 4.78 1.65 0.28
N SER A 209 4.56 2.89 0.76
CA SER A 209 3.22 3.47 0.90
C SER A 209 2.46 3.58 -0.42
N ILE A 210 3.13 3.45 -1.58
CA ILE A 210 2.48 3.43 -2.90
C ILE A 210 1.39 2.36 -2.97
N VAL A 211 1.62 1.15 -2.43
CA VAL A 211 0.68 0.04 -2.59
C VAL A 211 -0.63 0.30 -1.83
N PRO A 212 -0.64 0.45 -0.48
CA PRO A 212 -1.86 0.74 0.26
C PRO A 212 -2.42 2.16 0.00
N GLY A 213 -1.60 3.08 -0.49
CA GLY A 213 -1.99 4.44 -0.87
C GLY A 213 -2.80 4.45 -2.16
N VAL A 214 -2.19 3.99 -3.24
CA VAL A 214 -2.85 3.90 -4.55
C VAL A 214 -4.06 2.98 -4.51
N ALA A 215 -4.00 1.84 -3.80
CA ALA A 215 -5.19 0.99 -3.65
C ALA A 215 -6.39 1.78 -3.10
N ARG A 216 -6.18 2.51 -2.00
CA ARG A 216 -7.21 3.36 -1.40
C ARG A 216 -7.70 4.46 -2.33
N ASP A 217 -6.78 5.14 -3.02
CA ASP A 217 -7.11 6.26 -3.90
C ASP A 217 -7.99 5.84 -5.08
N PHE A 218 -7.88 4.57 -5.50
CA PHE A 218 -8.63 3.99 -6.60
C PHE A 218 -9.76 3.04 -6.16
N GLY A 219 -10.11 3.04 -4.86
CA GLY A 219 -11.23 2.26 -4.33
C GLY A 219 -11.01 0.75 -4.34
N LEU A 220 -9.76 0.31 -4.22
CA LEU A 220 -9.39 -1.09 -4.04
C LEU A 220 -9.15 -1.38 -2.56
N GLU A 221 -9.52 -2.59 -2.15
CA GLU A 221 -9.14 -3.12 -0.85
C GLU A 221 -7.67 -3.59 -0.92
N CYS A 222 -6.93 -3.34 0.16
CA CYS A 222 -5.52 -3.71 0.27
C CYS A 222 -5.22 -4.26 1.66
N SER A 223 -4.85 -5.53 1.72
CA SER A 223 -4.38 -6.18 2.95
C SER A 223 -2.90 -6.54 2.83
N SER A 224 -2.19 -6.45 3.95
CA SER A 224 -0.84 -6.99 4.06
C SER A 224 -0.93 -8.50 4.25
N LEU A 225 -0.07 -9.27 3.56
CA LEU A 225 0.06 -10.71 3.76
C LEU A 225 1.37 -11.00 4.51
N PRO A 226 1.31 -11.32 5.81
CA PRO A 226 2.48 -11.69 6.60
C PRO A 226 3.17 -12.92 6.01
N LEU A 227 4.51 -12.98 6.10
CA LEU A 227 5.27 -14.07 5.49
C LEU A 227 5.06 -15.44 6.15
N ASP A 228 4.68 -15.47 7.42
CA ASP A 228 4.30 -16.69 8.14
C ASP A 228 2.92 -17.21 7.73
N GLU A 229 2.13 -16.39 7.03
CA GLU A 229 0.82 -16.74 6.45
C GLU A 229 0.90 -16.92 4.91
N ALA A 230 2.03 -16.57 4.30
CA ALA A 230 2.23 -16.60 2.85
C ALA A 230 2.62 -18.01 2.33
N ASP A 231 1.81 -19.03 2.63
CA ASP A 231 2.00 -20.39 2.14
C ASP A 231 1.35 -20.63 0.75
N GLU A 232 1.65 -21.79 0.16
CA GLU A 232 1.17 -22.17 -1.19
C GLU A 232 -0.35 -22.17 -1.27
N ASP A 233 -1.04 -22.75 -0.29
CA ASP A 233 -2.51 -22.83 -0.28
C ASP A 233 -3.15 -21.44 -0.21
N THR A 234 -2.61 -20.56 0.64
CA THR A 234 -3.12 -19.20 0.82
C THR A 234 -2.93 -18.36 -0.44
N ILE A 235 -1.72 -18.39 -1.03
CA ILE A 235 -1.43 -17.64 -2.26
C ILE A 235 -2.21 -18.24 -3.44
N ALA A 236 -2.29 -19.56 -3.55
CA ALA A 236 -3.09 -20.23 -4.57
C ALA A 236 -4.56 -19.83 -4.47
N GLN A 237 -5.12 -19.73 -3.27
CA GLN A 237 -6.50 -19.30 -3.06
C GLN A 237 -6.72 -17.89 -3.61
N TYR A 238 -5.92 -16.90 -3.19
CA TYR A 238 -6.05 -15.52 -3.68
C TYR A 238 -5.91 -15.44 -5.21
N LEU A 239 -4.89 -16.09 -5.77
CA LEU A 239 -4.66 -16.04 -7.22
C LEU A 239 -5.73 -16.78 -8.02
N ALA A 240 -6.32 -17.85 -7.48
CA ALA A 240 -7.39 -18.60 -8.12
C ALA A 240 -8.74 -17.87 -8.07
N THR A 241 -8.99 -17.03 -7.06
CA THR A 241 -10.21 -16.21 -6.95
C THR A 241 -10.11 -14.84 -7.60
N GLY A 242 -9.01 -14.56 -8.31
CA GLY A 242 -8.86 -13.37 -9.14
C GLY A 242 -8.22 -12.16 -8.44
N GLN A 243 -7.81 -12.30 -7.18
CA GLN A 243 -7.01 -11.26 -6.52
C GLN A 243 -5.63 -11.15 -7.16
N ILE A 244 -5.03 -9.96 -7.02
CA ILE A 244 -3.66 -9.69 -7.46
C ILE A 244 -2.81 -9.43 -6.23
N LEU A 245 -1.67 -10.10 -6.14
CA LEU A 245 -0.70 -9.79 -5.10
C LEU A 245 0.35 -8.83 -5.66
N VAL A 246 0.63 -7.75 -4.94
CA VAL A 246 1.80 -6.90 -5.21
C VAL A 246 2.94 -7.41 -4.35
N ALA A 247 4.09 -7.66 -4.94
CA ALA A 247 5.29 -8.11 -4.24
C ALA A 247 6.42 -7.09 -4.43
N LEU A 248 7.11 -6.75 -3.34
CA LEU A 248 8.38 -6.04 -3.38
C LEU A 248 9.53 -7.06 -3.31
N MET A 249 10.19 -7.26 -4.43
CA MET A 249 11.38 -8.09 -4.55
C MET A 249 12.60 -7.37 -4.00
N GLY A 250 13.49 -8.15 -3.39
CA GLY A 250 14.89 -7.79 -3.14
C GLY A 250 15.82 -8.40 -4.21
N PRO A 251 17.13 -8.41 -3.96
CA PRO A 251 18.12 -8.94 -4.91
C PRO A 251 17.87 -10.42 -5.25
N GLY A 252 17.86 -10.75 -6.55
CA GLY A 252 17.50 -12.07 -7.07
C GLY A 252 17.31 -12.09 -8.59
N HIS A 253 16.42 -12.93 -9.09
CA HIS A 253 16.18 -13.08 -10.53
C HIS A 253 15.39 -11.91 -11.14
N PHE A 254 14.64 -11.18 -10.32
CA PHE A 254 13.84 -10.04 -10.78
C PHE A 254 14.62 -8.72 -10.81
N THR A 255 15.62 -8.56 -9.96
CA THR A 255 16.33 -7.29 -9.74
C THR A 255 17.59 -7.51 -8.90
N ASN A 256 18.53 -6.56 -8.92
CA ASN A 256 19.63 -6.50 -7.95
C ASN A 256 19.32 -5.62 -6.73
N GLY A 257 18.17 -4.94 -6.71
CA GLY A 257 17.75 -4.01 -5.65
C GLY A 257 16.29 -4.22 -5.27
N GLY A 258 15.56 -3.13 -4.99
CA GLY A 258 14.09 -3.20 -4.85
C GLY A 258 13.41 -3.35 -6.21
N HIS A 259 12.30 -4.08 -6.31
CA HIS A 259 11.47 -4.10 -7.53
C HIS A 259 10.03 -4.51 -7.24
N PHE A 260 9.06 -3.73 -7.68
CA PHE A 260 7.64 -4.10 -7.56
C PHE A 260 7.22 -4.97 -8.73
N ILE A 261 6.61 -6.12 -8.45
CA ILE A 261 5.99 -7.01 -9.43
C ILE A 261 4.57 -7.40 -8.98
N LEU A 262 3.78 -7.96 -9.89
CA LEU A 262 2.48 -8.54 -9.56
C LEU A 262 2.54 -10.07 -9.66
N LEU A 263 1.97 -10.77 -8.68
CA LEU A 263 1.56 -12.17 -8.84
C LEU A 263 0.08 -12.15 -9.24
N ARG A 264 -0.24 -12.79 -10.37
CA ARG A 264 -1.53 -12.59 -11.05
C ARG A 264 -2.28 -13.86 -11.41
N GLY A 265 -1.73 -15.01 -11.05
CA GLY A 265 -2.35 -16.29 -11.33
C GLY A 265 -1.48 -17.45 -10.92
N ILE A 266 -2.12 -18.61 -10.80
CA ILE A 266 -1.47 -19.89 -10.55
C ILE A 266 -1.88 -20.87 -11.63
N THR A 267 -0.94 -21.67 -12.09
CA THR A 267 -1.15 -22.70 -13.12
C THR A 267 -1.59 -24.02 -12.47
N LEU A 268 -2.11 -24.96 -13.26
CA LEU A 268 -2.57 -26.26 -12.75
C LEU A 268 -1.46 -27.10 -12.10
N ASP A 269 -0.20 -26.86 -12.48
CA ASP A 269 0.98 -27.48 -11.90
C ASP A 269 1.60 -26.67 -10.74
N GLY A 270 0.88 -25.66 -10.22
CA GLY A 270 1.27 -24.87 -9.05
C GLY A 270 2.28 -23.75 -9.34
N SER A 271 2.61 -23.49 -10.60
CA SER A 271 3.52 -22.40 -10.95
C SER A 271 2.81 -21.04 -10.91
N ILE A 272 3.54 -20.01 -10.50
CA ILE A 272 3.03 -18.64 -10.40
C ILE A 272 3.22 -17.90 -11.72
N LEU A 273 2.18 -17.17 -12.12
CA LEU A 273 2.21 -16.23 -13.23
C LEU A 273 2.49 -14.82 -12.69
N VAL A 274 3.52 -14.18 -13.24
CA VAL A 274 3.95 -12.84 -12.83
C VAL A 274 3.58 -11.81 -13.92
N ALA A 275 3.35 -10.56 -13.50
CA ALA A 275 3.45 -9.38 -14.36
C ALA A 275 4.56 -8.49 -13.80
N ASP A 276 5.69 -8.48 -14.50
CA ASP A 276 6.87 -7.69 -14.17
C ASP A 276 6.87 -6.42 -15.02
N PRO A 277 6.82 -5.22 -14.42
CA PRO A 277 6.74 -3.96 -15.16
C PRO A 277 7.99 -3.64 -15.97
N ALA A 278 9.10 -4.37 -15.80
CA ALA A 278 10.36 -4.14 -16.51
C ALA A 278 10.78 -5.29 -17.44
N SER A 279 9.99 -6.37 -17.54
CA SER A 279 10.35 -7.49 -18.42
C SER A 279 9.13 -8.27 -18.93
N PRO A 280 8.81 -8.14 -20.23
CA PRO A 280 7.84 -9.00 -20.89
C PRO A 280 8.25 -10.48 -20.87
N GLU A 281 9.55 -10.77 -20.91
CA GLU A 281 10.07 -12.14 -20.87
C GLU A 281 9.80 -12.82 -19.52
N ARG A 282 10.10 -12.13 -18.41
CA ARG A 282 9.77 -12.62 -17.07
C ARG A 282 8.27 -12.75 -16.85
N SER A 283 7.47 -11.87 -17.46
CA SER A 283 6.00 -11.92 -17.45
C SER A 283 5.40 -13.08 -18.28
N LEU A 284 6.18 -13.63 -19.21
CA LEU A 284 5.82 -14.80 -20.03
C LEU A 284 6.44 -16.10 -19.49
N THR A 285 7.20 -16.02 -18.41
CA THR A 285 7.78 -17.14 -17.69
C THR A 285 6.90 -17.54 -16.50
N THR A 286 6.82 -18.83 -16.22
CA THR A 286 6.17 -19.39 -15.02
C THR A 286 7.19 -19.56 -13.90
N TRP A 287 6.83 -19.19 -12.68
CA TRP A 287 7.76 -19.09 -11.57
C TRP A 287 7.43 -20.06 -10.44
N ASP A 288 8.46 -20.49 -9.73
CA ASP A 288 8.30 -21.24 -8.49
C ASP A 288 7.96 -20.28 -7.34
N LEU A 289 6.96 -20.64 -6.52
CA LEU A 289 6.52 -19.80 -5.41
C LEU A 289 7.60 -19.67 -4.33
N GLU A 290 8.27 -20.75 -3.96
CA GLU A 290 9.32 -20.71 -2.93
C GLU A 290 10.47 -19.78 -3.33
N LEU A 291 10.83 -19.78 -4.62
CA LEU A 291 11.81 -18.85 -5.18
C LEU A 291 11.37 -17.40 -5.01
N ILE A 292 10.13 -17.07 -5.40
CA ILE A 292 9.60 -15.71 -5.24
C ILE A 292 9.64 -15.31 -3.76
N LEU A 293 9.12 -16.16 -2.87
CA LEU A 293 9.08 -15.86 -1.44
C LEU A 293 10.48 -15.70 -0.83
N GLY A 294 11.45 -16.49 -1.30
CA GLY A 294 12.85 -16.40 -0.90
C GLY A 294 13.55 -15.11 -1.35
N GLU A 295 13.05 -14.45 -2.38
CA GLU A 295 13.59 -13.21 -2.95
C GLU A 295 12.82 -11.95 -2.54
N LEU A 296 11.82 -12.07 -1.67
CA LEU A 296 11.11 -10.90 -1.15
C LEU A 296 12.04 -9.99 -0.35
N SER A 297 11.85 -8.68 -0.51
CA SER A 297 12.60 -7.67 0.26
C SER A 297 12.44 -7.88 1.77
N ALA A 298 13.46 -7.55 2.55
CA ALA A 298 13.39 -7.54 4.02
C ALA A 298 12.60 -6.35 4.59
N ASN A 299 12.22 -5.37 3.76
CA ASN A 299 11.45 -4.20 4.21
C ASN A 299 10.01 -4.59 4.59
N ARG A 300 9.54 -4.09 5.74
CA ARG A 300 8.20 -4.36 6.29
C ARG A 300 7.36 -3.10 6.50
N SER A 301 7.85 -1.94 6.03
CA SER A 301 7.08 -0.70 6.13
C SER A 301 5.81 -0.76 5.28
N SER A 302 4.78 -0.04 5.71
CA SER A 302 3.50 0.08 4.98
C SER A 302 2.82 -1.27 4.64
N GLY A 303 3.04 -2.31 5.44
CA GLY A 303 2.46 -3.64 5.22
C GLY A 303 3.21 -4.53 4.22
N GLY A 304 4.44 -4.16 3.84
CA GLY A 304 5.24 -4.96 2.92
C GLY A 304 5.81 -6.25 3.52
N PRO A 305 6.39 -7.11 2.68
CA PRO A 305 6.71 -6.89 1.27
C PRO A 305 5.66 -7.47 0.30
N LEU A 306 4.54 -7.98 0.82
CA LEU A 306 3.52 -8.66 0.05
C LEU A 306 2.14 -8.11 0.44
N TRP A 307 1.37 -7.68 -0.55
CA TRP A 307 0.04 -7.11 -0.37
C TRP A 307 -0.95 -7.82 -1.28
N VAL A 308 -2.15 -8.08 -0.78
CA VAL A 308 -3.26 -8.61 -1.57
C VAL A 308 -4.17 -7.44 -1.95
N LEU A 309 -4.47 -7.32 -3.24
CA LEU A 309 -5.39 -6.34 -3.79
C LEU A 309 -6.63 -7.03 -4.35
N GLU A 310 -7.78 -6.44 -4.07
CA GLU A 310 -9.06 -6.88 -4.63
C GLU A 310 -10.00 -5.70 -4.89
N GLN A 311 -10.99 -5.91 -5.76
CA GLN A 311 -12.09 -4.96 -5.90
C GLN A 311 -12.86 -4.89 -4.57
N ASP A 312 -13.24 -3.70 -4.13
CA ASP A 312 -14.25 -3.57 -3.09
C ASP A 312 -15.58 -4.17 -3.60
N PRO A 313 -16.07 -5.27 -3.01
CA PRO A 313 -17.30 -5.92 -3.45
C PRO A 313 -18.54 -5.02 -3.29
N PHE A 314 -18.43 -3.92 -2.56
CA PHE A 314 -19.52 -2.95 -2.34
C PHE A 314 -19.42 -1.71 -3.24
N ALA A 315 -18.29 -1.47 -3.92
CA ALA A 315 -18.14 -0.31 -4.81
C ALA A 315 -19.03 -0.40 -6.07
N ALA A 316 -19.35 -1.60 -6.54
CA ALA A 316 -20.17 -1.82 -7.73
C ALA A 316 -21.70 -1.59 -7.52
N VAL A 317 -22.13 -1.25 -6.29
CA VAL A 317 -23.56 -1.12 -5.93
C VAL A 317 -23.97 0.34 -5.65
N SER A 318 -23.11 1.32 -5.97
CA SER A 318 -23.37 2.76 -5.71
C SER A 318 -23.84 3.53 -6.94
#